data_AF-A0A221KD60-F1
#
_entry.id   AF-A0A221KD60-F1
#
_cell.length_a   1.000
_cell.length_b   1.000
_cell.length_c   1.000
_cell.angle_alpha   90.00
_cell.angle_beta   90.00
_cell.angle_gamma   90.00
#
_symmetry.space_group_name_H-M   'P 1'
#
loop_
_entity.id
_entity.type
_entity.pdbx_description
1 polymer ?
#
loop_
_entity_poly.entity_id
_entity_poly.type
_entity_poly.pdbx_seq_one_letter_code
_entity_poly.pdbx_strand_id
1 'polypeptide(L)'
;MSFAVDIGYASHKGPRSVNEDFGGAVRACAPEAHRGLIAAVADGVSSGGEGLVAAQTTVMGLLGDFFATPATWEPTVALDRLIGAQNAWLVDHNRRRSDRAALTTLTALALQGQTWTLAHVGDTRAWLWRPGPQGGELSVLTQDHAFDHPDQRSRLTRAMGLDDGVRLDFAQGDVRLGDVFVLTSDGVHGPLKAARLAALAQQDGTAQAAAEALVHAALEAGGQDNASALLIRVTGLDARQLDDDLVDARRLPAPPLLKVGDVLDGYTLTAKVADTGVHVLYQARSPSGALVVIKTLHPSRAGDPEERVMLAHEAWLGQKVTQLGGQGRLFFVGVHERPSQASAFYTVFDWHHGRTLEQIMAAGGPPAVADVVAAGVAWVRGLALLHRHGVIHRDIKPGNLYLCDDGRWRILDLGVALSGRESAAQRELHAGTPSYMNPEQWDEGGVASPGSDLFALGVTLYQWLTGRLPYGEIEPYQRGRYRRDPPGASRLRPDVPMWLDHLLAKAIARDARQRFETAEELLLALERGASRPLGSPASTPLLQRDPLAVWQLAFGLSALLNVVLLLALLVLPRG
;
A
#
# COMPACT_ATOMS: atom_id res chain seq x y z
N MET A 1 0.89 12.57 6.74
CA MET A 1 0.24 13.59 5.92
C MET A 1 -0.36 12.84 4.76
N SER A 2 -1.66 13.02 4.49
CA SER A 2 -2.40 12.28 3.45
C SER A 2 -3.00 13.19 2.37
N PHE A 3 -3.02 14.50 2.60
CA PHE A 3 -3.45 15.54 1.66
C PHE A 3 -2.80 16.87 2.08
N ALA A 4 -2.35 17.67 1.13
CA ALA A 4 -2.14 19.09 1.36
C ALA A 4 -3.47 19.79 1.08
N VAL A 5 -4.05 20.40 2.11
CA VAL A 5 -5.29 21.17 1.97
C VAL A 5 -5.10 22.58 2.53
N ASP A 6 -5.82 23.53 1.95
CA ASP A 6 -5.99 24.89 2.46
C ASP A 6 -7.41 25.00 3.02
N ILE A 7 -7.56 25.56 4.23
CA ILE A 7 -8.84 25.57 4.95
C ILE A 7 -9.17 27.01 5.33
N GLY A 8 -10.41 27.40 5.07
CA GLY A 8 -10.96 28.68 5.48
C GLY A 8 -12.27 28.50 6.23
N TYR A 9 -12.52 29.36 7.20
CA TYR A 9 -13.81 29.43 7.89
C TYR A 9 -14.16 30.88 8.21
N ALA A 10 -15.38 31.26 7.86
CA ALA A 10 -15.95 32.55 8.20
C ALA A 10 -17.38 32.36 8.72
N SER A 11 -17.75 33.15 9.71
CA SER A 11 -19.09 33.14 10.29
C SER A 11 -19.46 34.53 10.78
N HIS A 12 -20.70 34.94 10.51
CA HIS A 12 -21.21 36.26 10.88
C HIS A 12 -22.66 36.15 11.36
N LYS A 13 -23.00 36.86 12.44
CA LYS A 13 -24.34 36.86 13.04
C LYS A 13 -25.46 37.44 12.15
N GLY A 14 -25.12 37.99 10.99
CA GLY A 14 -26.04 38.76 10.15
C GLY A 14 -26.78 39.86 10.93
N PRO A 15 -28.10 40.04 10.70
CA PRO A 15 -28.92 40.99 11.46
C PRO A 15 -29.37 40.47 12.83
N ARG A 16 -29.04 39.23 13.21
CA ARG A 16 -29.41 38.65 14.51
C ARG A 16 -28.56 39.23 15.65
N SER A 17 -29.07 39.10 16.88
CA SER A 17 -28.36 39.53 18.09
C SER A 17 -27.22 38.59 18.50
N VAL A 18 -27.36 37.30 18.19
CA VAL A 18 -26.42 36.22 18.52
C VAL A 18 -26.09 35.45 17.24
N ASN A 19 -24.88 34.92 17.16
CA ASN A 19 -24.50 33.94 16.15
C ASN A 19 -24.68 32.55 16.74
N GLU A 20 -25.62 31.76 16.22
CA GLU A 20 -25.91 30.40 16.62
C GLU A 20 -25.27 29.36 15.70
N ASP A 21 -24.68 29.80 14.58
CA ASP A 21 -23.85 28.95 13.73
C ASP A 21 -22.51 28.62 14.39
N PHE A 22 -22.01 27.42 14.13
CA PHE A 22 -20.67 27.03 14.52
C PHE A 22 -20.04 26.06 13.52
N GLY A 23 -18.73 26.14 13.34
CA GLY A 23 -18.01 25.28 12.42
C GLY A 23 -16.52 25.22 12.72
N GLY A 24 -15.87 24.21 12.17
CA GLY A 24 -14.44 24.02 12.35
C GLY A 24 -13.90 22.82 11.59
N ALA A 25 -12.57 22.72 11.55
CA ALA A 25 -11.86 21.60 10.97
C ALA A 25 -10.64 21.23 11.82
N VAL A 26 -10.37 19.94 11.94
CA VAL A 26 -9.23 19.40 12.66
C VAL A 26 -8.49 18.42 11.77
N ARG A 27 -7.16 18.48 11.81
CA ARG A 27 -6.26 17.52 11.17
C ARG A 27 -5.69 16.58 12.21
N ALA A 28 -5.48 15.33 11.83
CA ALA A 28 -4.72 14.41 12.67
C ALA A 28 -3.27 14.92 12.80
N CYS A 29 -2.79 15.00 14.05
CA CYS A 29 -1.40 15.38 14.34
C CYS A 29 -0.46 14.18 14.23
N ALA A 30 0.84 14.43 14.08
CA ALA A 30 1.84 13.36 14.11
C ALA A 30 1.85 12.67 15.50
N PRO A 31 2.00 11.33 15.57
CA PRO A 31 2.33 10.38 14.49
C PRO A 31 1.13 9.90 13.65
N GLU A 32 -0.11 10.23 14.01
CA GLU A 32 -1.34 9.77 13.36
C GLU A 32 -1.77 10.59 12.15
N ALA A 33 -0.88 11.42 11.59
CA ALA A 33 -1.17 12.32 10.46
C ALA A 33 -1.61 11.61 9.14
N HIS A 34 -1.72 10.28 9.13
CA HIS A 34 -2.30 9.48 8.06
C HIS A 34 -3.82 9.33 8.19
N ARG A 35 -4.39 9.60 9.38
CA ARG A 35 -5.82 9.48 9.65
C ARG A 35 -6.67 10.60 9.03
N GLY A 36 -6.02 11.60 8.43
CA GLY A 36 -6.67 12.58 7.57
C GLY A 36 -7.18 13.83 8.29
N LEU A 37 -8.34 14.31 7.87
CA LEU A 37 -8.97 15.56 8.30
C LEU A 37 -10.47 15.35 8.52
N ILE A 38 -11.03 15.99 9.54
CA ILE A 38 -12.47 16.11 9.76
C ILE A 38 -12.85 17.59 9.79
N ALA A 39 -13.98 17.94 9.20
CA ALA A 39 -14.58 19.27 9.29
C ALA A 39 -16.09 19.17 9.48
N ALA A 40 -16.68 20.17 10.12
CA ALA A 40 -18.12 20.23 10.32
C ALA A 40 -18.63 21.67 10.39
N VAL A 41 -19.88 21.85 9.98
CA VAL A 41 -20.66 23.08 10.15
C VAL A 41 -22.04 22.68 10.71
N ALA A 42 -22.52 23.46 11.66
CA ALA A 42 -23.80 23.31 12.32
C ALA A 42 -24.48 24.68 12.43
N ASP A 43 -25.79 24.68 12.26
CA ASP A 43 -26.67 25.85 12.41
C ASP A 43 -27.64 25.57 13.56
N GLY A 44 -27.68 26.47 14.54
CA GLY A 44 -28.46 26.33 15.76
C GLY A 44 -29.89 26.81 15.58
N VAL A 45 -30.88 26.00 15.98
CA VAL A 45 -32.29 26.36 15.82
C VAL A 45 -32.72 27.35 16.92
N SER A 46 -32.96 28.61 16.54
CA SER A 46 -33.30 29.69 17.48
C SER A 46 -34.58 29.46 18.29
N SER A 47 -35.56 28.72 17.75
CA SER A 47 -36.86 28.54 18.43
C SER A 47 -36.75 27.81 19.77
N GLY A 48 -35.67 27.06 19.99
CA GLY A 48 -35.41 26.36 21.24
C GLY A 48 -34.61 27.16 22.28
N GLY A 49 -34.05 28.32 21.91
CA GLY A 49 -33.33 29.22 22.83
C GLY A 49 -31.94 28.76 23.28
N GLU A 50 -31.48 27.58 22.87
CA GLU A 50 -30.14 27.04 23.13
C GLU A 50 -29.47 26.52 21.84
N GLY A 51 -29.78 27.11 20.69
CA GLY A 51 -29.26 26.72 19.37
C GLY A 51 -27.72 26.78 19.32
N LEU A 52 -27.13 27.87 19.82
CA LEU A 52 -25.67 28.00 19.90
C LEU A 52 -25.01 26.86 20.72
N VAL A 53 -25.60 26.48 21.85
CA VAL A 53 -25.08 25.41 22.71
C VAL A 53 -25.12 24.08 21.97
N ALA A 54 -26.21 23.82 21.24
CA ALA A 54 -26.36 22.62 20.43
C ALA A 54 -25.30 22.56 19.32
N ALA A 55 -25.13 23.65 18.54
CA ALA A 55 -24.18 23.72 17.44
C ALA A 55 -22.73 23.54 17.93
N GLN A 56 -22.33 24.28 18.98
CA GLN A 56 -20.98 24.21 19.55
C GLN A 56 -20.67 22.83 20.11
N THR A 57 -21.56 22.26 20.93
CA THR A 57 -21.32 20.96 21.58
C THR A 57 -21.19 19.86 20.53
N THR A 58 -22.09 19.87 19.53
CA THR A 58 -22.09 18.87 18.46
C THR A 58 -20.80 18.92 17.65
N VAL A 59 -20.40 20.11 17.17
CA VAL A 59 -19.20 20.26 16.32
C VAL A 59 -17.94 20.00 17.13
N MET A 60 -17.80 20.59 18.32
CA MET A 60 -16.59 20.40 19.13
C MET A 60 -16.42 18.95 19.58
N GLY A 61 -17.50 18.29 20.01
CA GLY A 61 -17.47 16.88 20.39
C GLY A 61 -17.06 15.99 19.21
N LEU A 62 -17.66 16.21 18.03
CA LEU A 62 -17.30 15.46 16.83
C LEU A 62 -15.83 15.67 16.44
N LEU A 63 -15.37 16.91 16.35
CA LEU A 63 -14.01 17.24 15.94
C LEU A 63 -12.95 16.76 16.95
N GLY A 64 -13.27 16.81 18.25
CA GLY A 64 -12.39 16.35 19.32
C GLY A 64 -12.26 14.83 19.38
N ASP A 65 -13.35 14.10 19.15
CA ASP A 65 -13.40 12.64 19.36
C ASP A 65 -13.14 11.83 18.08
N PHE A 66 -13.21 12.43 16.89
CA PHE A 66 -13.07 11.71 15.62
C PHE A 66 -11.77 10.89 15.55
N PHE A 67 -10.64 11.51 15.90
CA PHE A 67 -9.34 10.83 15.92
C PHE A 67 -9.10 10.03 17.22
N ALA A 68 -10.00 10.04 18.19
CA ALA A 68 -9.92 9.14 19.35
C ALA A 68 -10.55 7.76 19.05
N THR A 69 -11.28 7.62 17.94
CA THR A 69 -11.89 6.35 17.52
C THR A 69 -10.84 5.30 17.12
N PRO A 70 -11.14 3.99 17.16
CA PRO A 70 -10.23 2.95 16.68
C PRO A 70 -9.83 3.16 15.21
N ALA A 71 -8.55 3.02 14.89
CA ALA A 71 -8.04 3.22 13.52
C ALA A 71 -8.59 2.22 12.48
N THR A 72 -9.21 1.12 12.93
CA THR A 72 -9.84 0.10 12.09
C THR A 72 -11.27 0.46 11.67
N TRP A 73 -11.85 1.53 12.21
CA TRP A 73 -13.21 1.94 11.87
C TRP A 73 -13.24 2.70 10.54
N GLU A 74 -14.17 2.32 9.67
CA GLU A 74 -14.53 3.12 8.51
C GLU A 74 -15.08 4.49 8.93
N PRO A 75 -14.80 5.58 8.18
CA PRO A 75 -15.27 6.92 8.52
C PRO A 75 -16.79 7.01 8.74
N THR A 76 -17.58 6.27 7.96
CA THR A 76 -19.04 6.22 8.11
C THR A 76 -19.46 5.69 9.47
N VAL A 77 -18.82 4.62 9.95
CA VAL A 77 -19.08 4.00 11.25
C VAL A 77 -18.64 4.94 12.38
N ALA A 78 -17.48 5.59 12.23
CA ALA A 78 -17.00 6.56 13.20
C ALA A 78 -17.97 7.76 13.32
N LEU A 79 -18.38 8.34 12.19
CA LEU A 79 -19.33 9.47 12.16
C LEU A 79 -20.69 9.08 12.75
N ASP A 80 -21.26 7.94 12.35
CA ASP A 80 -22.54 7.45 12.87
C ASP A 80 -22.54 7.31 14.40
N ARG A 81 -21.49 6.67 14.94
CA ARG A 81 -21.35 6.44 16.38
C ARG A 81 -21.16 7.74 17.17
N LEU A 82 -20.29 8.63 16.68
CA LEU A 82 -19.98 9.88 17.37
C LEU A 82 -21.17 10.83 17.33
N ILE A 83 -21.80 11.00 16.17
CA ILE A 83 -22.99 11.85 16.02
C ILE A 83 -24.16 11.28 16.85
N GLY A 84 -24.36 9.96 16.84
CA GLY A 84 -25.36 9.32 17.70
C GLY A 84 -25.14 9.61 19.19
N ALA A 85 -23.88 9.60 19.65
CA ALA A 85 -23.55 9.95 21.03
C ALA A 85 -23.84 11.43 21.35
N GLN A 86 -23.49 12.35 20.46
CA GLN A 86 -23.81 13.78 20.63
C GLN A 86 -25.32 14.03 20.62
N ASN A 87 -26.08 13.33 19.77
CA ASN A 87 -27.54 13.40 19.74
C ASN A 87 -28.14 12.93 21.06
N ALA A 88 -27.71 11.77 21.58
CA ALA A 88 -28.20 11.23 22.84
C ALA A 88 -27.97 12.20 24.02
N TRP A 89 -26.82 12.88 24.02
CA TRP A 89 -26.52 13.92 25.02
C TRP A 89 -27.48 15.11 24.90
N LEU A 90 -27.71 15.63 23.68
CA LEU A 90 -28.65 16.73 23.46
C LEU A 90 -30.10 16.37 23.85
N VAL A 91 -30.54 15.15 23.54
CA VAL A 91 -31.87 14.66 23.92
C VAL A 91 -32.01 14.57 25.44
N ASP A 92 -31.01 14.04 26.15
CA ASP A 92 -31.03 14.01 27.63
C ASP A 92 -31.00 15.43 28.22
N HIS A 93 -30.22 16.35 27.63
CA HIS A 93 -30.20 17.77 28.02
C HIS A 93 -31.58 18.42 27.83
N ASN A 94 -32.22 18.21 26.68
CA ASN A 94 -33.55 18.72 26.36
C ASN A 94 -34.63 18.13 27.28
N ARG A 95 -34.54 16.86 27.66
CA ARG A 95 -35.50 16.22 28.58
C ARG A 95 -35.45 16.81 29.98
N ARG A 96 -34.30 17.30 30.43
CA ARG A 96 -34.12 17.89 31.77
C ARG A 96 -34.65 19.33 31.87
N ARG A 97 -34.94 19.99 30.74
CA ARG A 97 -35.42 21.38 30.69
C ARG A 97 -36.72 21.46 29.89
N SER A 98 -37.82 21.79 30.55
CA SER A 98 -39.13 21.85 29.88
C SER A 98 -39.37 23.14 29.09
N ASP A 99 -38.52 24.17 29.24
CA ASP A 99 -38.69 25.50 28.66
C ASP A 99 -37.73 25.82 27.49
N ARG A 100 -36.74 24.96 27.23
CA ARG A 100 -35.69 25.19 26.23
C ARG A 100 -35.34 23.92 25.48
N ALA A 101 -34.96 24.06 24.22
CA ALA A 101 -34.48 22.97 23.38
C ALA A 101 -33.16 23.36 22.69
N ALA A 102 -32.13 22.55 22.92
CA ALA A 102 -30.87 22.59 22.20
C ALA A 102 -31.03 21.72 20.94
N LEU A 103 -31.31 22.38 19.82
CA LEU A 103 -31.48 21.74 18.50
C LEU A 103 -30.53 22.37 17.49
N THR A 104 -29.96 21.56 16.61
CA THR A 104 -29.04 22.04 15.57
C THR A 104 -29.03 21.14 14.35
N THR A 105 -28.61 21.69 13.22
CA THR A 105 -28.26 20.94 12.02
C THR A 105 -26.81 20.46 12.12
N LEU A 106 -26.39 19.52 11.28
CA LEU A 106 -25.01 19.11 11.20
C LEU A 106 -24.68 18.62 9.80
N THR A 107 -23.62 19.19 9.22
CA THR A 107 -22.96 18.64 8.04
C THR A 107 -21.49 18.42 8.37
N ALA A 108 -21.06 17.16 8.33
CA ALA A 108 -19.70 16.75 8.64
C ALA A 108 -19.02 16.09 7.42
N LEU A 109 -17.77 16.44 7.17
CA LEU A 109 -16.95 15.94 6.08
C LEU A 109 -15.61 15.41 6.62
N ALA A 110 -15.38 14.12 6.45
CA ALA A 110 -14.11 13.46 6.72
C ALA A 110 -13.35 13.21 5.41
N LEU A 111 -12.08 13.60 5.35
CA LEU A 111 -11.14 13.26 4.29
C LEU A 111 -10.12 12.27 4.84
N GLN A 112 -10.05 11.07 4.28
CA GLN A 112 -9.11 10.02 4.71
C GLN A 112 -8.60 9.24 3.48
N GLY A 113 -7.29 8.95 3.43
CA GLY A 113 -6.71 8.22 2.28
C GLY A 113 -6.76 9.02 0.99
N GLN A 114 -7.59 8.62 0.03
CA GLN A 114 -7.98 9.39 -1.17
C GLN A 114 -9.50 9.53 -1.32
N THR A 115 -10.24 9.31 -0.23
CA THR A 115 -11.69 9.38 -0.23
C THR A 115 -12.19 10.47 0.71
N TRP A 116 -13.41 10.90 0.44
CA TRP A 116 -14.18 11.75 1.32
C TRP A 116 -15.44 11.00 1.75
N THR A 117 -15.83 11.20 3.00
CA THR A 117 -17.07 10.71 3.58
C THR A 117 -17.80 11.87 4.22
N LEU A 118 -19.08 12.00 3.89
CA LEU A 118 -19.95 13.05 4.39
C LEU A 118 -21.10 12.42 5.20
N ALA A 119 -21.43 13.03 6.32
CA ALA A 119 -22.61 12.73 7.14
C ALA A 119 -23.42 14.01 7.35
N HIS A 120 -24.74 13.94 7.17
CA HIS A 120 -25.59 15.11 7.16
C HIS A 120 -26.96 14.91 7.84
N VAL A 121 -27.41 15.94 8.55
CA VAL A 121 -28.76 16.11 9.07
C VAL A 121 -29.14 17.60 9.15
N GLY A 122 -30.32 17.96 8.64
CA GLY A 122 -30.85 19.33 8.73
C GLY A 122 -30.77 20.02 7.38
N ASP A 123 -30.47 21.32 7.34
CA ASP A 123 -30.44 22.13 6.12
C ASP A 123 -29.11 22.89 5.92
N THR A 124 -28.09 22.64 6.75
CA THR A 124 -26.71 22.97 6.35
C THR A 124 -26.34 22.16 5.12
N ARG A 125 -25.63 22.77 4.16
CA ARG A 125 -25.31 22.11 2.88
C ARG A 125 -23.82 21.94 2.66
N ALA A 126 -23.47 20.84 1.98
CA ALA A 126 -22.14 20.68 1.40
C ALA A 126 -22.19 20.70 -0.13
N TRP A 127 -21.22 21.37 -0.71
CA TRP A 127 -21.00 21.52 -2.13
C TRP A 127 -19.60 21.00 -2.47
N LEU A 128 -19.47 20.40 -3.64
CA LEU A 128 -18.19 20.03 -4.23
C LEU A 128 -18.04 20.78 -5.55
N TRP A 129 -17.04 21.64 -5.62
CA TRP A 129 -16.58 22.18 -6.89
C TRP A 129 -15.39 21.37 -7.37
N ARG A 130 -15.45 20.90 -8.61
CA ARG A 130 -14.43 20.08 -9.23
C ARG A 130 -13.94 20.71 -10.53
N PRO A 131 -12.62 20.94 -10.70
CA PRO A 131 -12.09 21.47 -11.96
C PRO A 131 -12.27 20.44 -13.09
N GLY A 132 -12.61 20.93 -14.29
CA GLY A 132 -12.86 20.10 -15.46
C GLY A 132 -12.38 20.77 -16.76
N PRO A 133 -12.16 19.98 -17.84
CA PRO A 133 -11.60 20.46 -19.10
C PRO A 133 -12.49 21.47 -19.85
N GLN A 134 -13.79 21.55 -19.53
CA GLN A 134 -14.75 22.48 -20.12
C GLN A 134 -15.21 23.58 -19.15
N GLY A 135 -14.48 23.77 -18.04
CA GLY A 135 -14.93 24.55 -16.88
C GLY A 135 -15.28 23.63 -15.71
N GLY A 136 -15.07 24.11 -14.48
CA GLY A 136 -15.37 23.33 -13.28
C GLY A 136 -16.87 23.13 -13.07
N GLU A 137 -17.24 22.04 -12.38
CA GLU A 137 -18.62 21.67 -12.06
C GLU A 137 -18.85 21.82 -10.55
N LEU A 138 -19.97 22.47 -10.17
CA LEU A 138 -20.41 22.55 -8.77
C LEU A 138 -21.59 21.59 -8.55
N SER A 139 -21.41 20.59 -7.69
CA SER A 139 -22.45 19.63 -7.30
C SER A 139 -22.82 19.81 -5.82
N VAL A 140 -24.10 19.67 -5.51
CA VAL A 140 -24.59 19.58 -4.12
C VAL A 140 -24.41 18.14 -3.64
N LEU A 141 -23.86 17.95 -2.44
CA LEU A 141 -23.63 16.62 -1.84
C LEU A 141 -24.69 16.23 -0.80
N THR A 142 -25.52 17.17 -0.35
CA THR A 142 -26.53 16.99 0.70
C THR A 142 -27.94 17.18 0.16
N GLN A 143 -28.93 16.67 0.89
CA GLN A 143 -30.34 16.92 0.67
C GLN A 143 -30.96 17.48 1.94
N ASP A 144 -31.63 18.62 1.86
CA ASP A 144 -32.16 19.28 3.05
C ASP A 144 -33.29 18.49 3.71
N HIS A 145 -33.28 18.47 5.04
CA HIS A 145 -34.32 17.90 5.90
C HIS A 145 -35.19 19.01 6.48
N ALA A 146 -35.84 19.77 5.61
CA ALA A 146 -36.76 20.85 5.98
C ALA A 146 -38.12 20.68 5.29
N PHE A 147 -39.16 21.36 5.77
CA PHE A 147 -40.49 21.30 5.15
C PHE A 147 -40.51 22.08 3.82
N ASP A 148 -40.96 21.43 2.74
CA ASP A 148 -41.11 22.06 1.42
C ASP A 148 -42.46 22.82 1.31
N HIS A 149 -42.66 23.80 2.19
CA HIS A 149 -43.79 24.73 2.12
C HIS A 149 -43.28 26.17 2.31
N PRO A 150 -43.68 27.15 1.46
CA PRO A 150 -43.14 28.53 1.51
C PRO A 150 -43.11 29.19 2.90
N ASP A 151 -44.12 28.90 3.73
CA ASP A 151 -44.26 29.46 5.08
C ASP A 151 -43.58 28.62 6.19
N GLN A 152 -43.04 27.44 5.87
CA GLN A 152 -42.46 26.49 6.84
C GLN A 152 -41.06 25.99 6.46
N ARG A 153 -40.42 26.57 5.44
CA ARG A 153 -39.06 26.20 5.00
C ARG A 153 -38.00 26.28 6.09
N SER A 154 -38.23 27.11 7.12
CA SER A 154 -37.35 27.23 8.29
C SER A 154 -37.60 26.19 9.39
N ARG A 155 -38.50 25.22 9.17
CA ARG A 155 -38.74 24.11 10.10
C ARG A 155 -38.05 22.85 9.59
N LEU A 156 -37.28 22.23 10.47
CA LEU A 156 -36.56 20.98 10.20
C LEU A 156 -37.48 19.78 10.39
N THR A 157 -37.40 18.82 9.47
CA THR A 157 -37.99 17.48 9.61
C THR A 157 -37.04 16.50 10.30
N ARG A 158 -35.73 16.79 10.29
CA ARG A 158 -34.70 16.06 11.04
C ARG A 158 -33.65 17.05 11.56
N ALA A 159 -33.29 16.93 12.84
CA ALA A 159 -32.26 17.74 13.48
C ALA A 159 -31.60 16.97 14.63
N MET A 160 -30.41 17.39 15.02
CA MET A 160 -29.76 16.94 16.24
C MET A 160 -30.56 17.41 17.46
N GLY A 161 -30.75 16.52 18.44
CA GLY A 161 -31.47 16.79 19.68
C GLY A 161 -32.99 16.73 19.58
N LEU A 162 -33.54 16.46 18.38
CA LEU A 162 -34.99 16.43 18.12
C LEU A 162 -35.64 15.13 18.58
N ASP A 163 -35.07 14.00 18.15
CA ASP A 163 -35.55 12.65 18.42
C ASP A 163 -34.48 11.80 19.12
N ASP A 164 -34.90 10.76 19.85
CA ASP A 164 -34.01 9.84 20.58
C ASP A 164 -32.91 9.22 19.71
N GLY A 165 -33.22 8.96 18.44
CA GLY A 165 -32.27 8.53 17.42
C GLY A 165 -32.20 9.54 16.29
N VAL A 166 -30.98 9.84 15.83
CA VAL A 166 -30.76 10.67 14.64
C VAL A 166 -30.51 9.76 13.45
N ARG A 167 -31.25 9.99 12.35
CA ARG A 167 -31.01 9.32 11.07
C ARG A 167 -30.19 10.21 10.15
N LEU A 168 -28.94 9.82 9.95
CA LEU A 168 -27.99 10.50 9.08
C LEU A 168 -28.11 10.07 7.62
N ASP A 169 -27.90 11.03 6.73
CA ASP A 169 -27.66 10.78 5.32
C ASP A 169 -26.15 10.79 5.06
N PHE A 170 -25.68 9.79 4.31
CA PHE A 170 -24.27 9.62 3.99
C PHE A 170 -24.00 9.76 2.50
N ALA A 171 -22.88 10.40 2.17
CA ALA A 171 -22.33 10.44 0.81
C ALA A 171 -20.83 10.16 0.85
N GLN A 172 -20.29 9.52 -0.19
CA GLN A 172 -18.87 9.20 -0.29
C GLN A 172 -18.38 9.35 -1.73
N GLY A 173 -17.08 9.58 -1.89
CA GLY A 173 -16.44 9.59 -3.19
C GLY A 173 -14.94 9.79 -3.11
N ASP A 174 -14.31 9.90 -4.27
CA ASP A 174 -12.87 10.11 -4.38
C ASP A 174 -12.52 11.60 -4.36
N VAL A 175 -11.38 11.92 -3.75
CA VAL A 175 -10.79 13.26 -3.70
C VAL A 175 -9.84 13.45 -4.88
N ARG A 176 -9.96 14.58 -5.59
CA ARG A 176 -9.06 14.97 -6.68
C ARG A 176 -8.27 16.21 -6.34
N LEU A 177 -7.10 16.34 -6.96
CA LEU A 177 -6.32 17.56 -6.88
C LEU A 177 -7.14 18.74 -7.42
N GLY A 178 -7.23 19.82 -6.65
CA GLY A 178 -8.02 20.99 -7.00
C GLY A 178 -9.51 20.91 -6.62
N ASP A 179 -9.99 19.80 -6.05
CA ASP A 179 -11.34 19.75 -5.48
C ASP A 179 -11.48 20.82 -4.38
N VAL A 180 -12.64 21.48 -4.35
CA VAL A 180 -13.01 22.45 -3.32
C VAL A 180 -14.32 22.01 -2.68
N PHE A 181 -14.26 21.63 -1.41
CA PHE A 181 -15.43 21.38 -0.60
C PHE A 181 -15.87 22.68 0.07
N VAL A 182 -17.17 22.97 0.02
CA VAL A 182 -17.77 24.16 0.63
C VAL A 182 -18.92 23.70 1.51
N LEU A 183 -18.86 23.97 2.81
CA LEU A 183 -19.94 23.71 3.77
C LEU A 183 -20.57 25.05 4.16
N THR A 184 -21.89 25.17 4.09
CA THR A 184 -22.60 26.45 4.27
C THR A 184 -23.86 26.32 5.13
N SER A 185 -24.14 27.30 5.99
CA SER A 185 -25.48 27.51 6.58
C SER A 185 -26.44 28.15 5.58
N ASP A 186 -27.74 28.10 5.88
CA ASP A 186 -28.81 28.63 5.03
C ASP A 186 -28.70 30.15 4.82
N GLY A 187 -28.15 30.89 5.78
CA GLY A 187 -27.86 32.30 5.63
C GLY A 187 -26.84 32.63 4.55
N VAL A 188 -26.05 31.66 4.08
CA VAL A 188 -25.18 31.82 2.90
C VAL A 188 -25.87 31.35 1.62
N HIS A 189 -26.38 30.13 1.59
CA HIS A 189 -26.88 29.52 0.35
C HIS A 189 -28.36 29.82 0.06
N GLY A 190 -29.08 30.42 0.99
CA GLY A 190 -30.41 30.98 0.82
C GLY A 190 -30.42 32.23 -0.07
N PRO A 191 -29.65 33.29 0.26
CA PRO A 191 -29.59 34.50 -0.55
C PRO A 191 -28.70 34.36 -1.81
N LEU A 192 -27.70 33.48 -1.81
CA LEU A 192 -26.79 33.30 -2.94
C LEU A 192 -27.26 32.22 -3.93
N LYS A 193 -27.28 32.56 -5.23
CA LYS A 193 -27.47 31.57 -6.30
C LYS A 193 -26.25 30.66 -6.43
N ALA A 194 -26.47 29.40 -6.80
CA ALA A 194 -25.40 28.40 -6.99
C ALA A 194 -24.25 28.88 -7.91
N ALA A 195 -24.57 29.62 -8.98
CA ALA A 195 -23.55 30.18 -9.88
C ALA A 195 -22.64 31.22 -9.20
N ARG A 196 -23.18 32.03 -8.27
CA ARG A 196 -22.40 33.00 -7.51
C ARG A 196 -21.57 32.31 -6.43
N LEU A 197 -22.14 31.30 -5.77
CA LEU A 197 -21.43 30.46 -4.80
C LEU A 197 -20.23 29.78 -5.47
N ALA A 198 -20.44 29.16 -6.64
CA ALA A 198 -19.37 28.59 -7.45
C ALA A 198 -18.29 29.64 -7.71
N ALA A 199 -18.65 30.79 -8.29
CA ALA A 199 -17.70 31.83 -8.66
C ALA A 199 -16.80 32.30 -7.50
N LEU A 200 -17.36 32.42 -6.29
CA LEU A 200 -16.62 32.83 -5.09
C LEU A 200 -15.74 31.69 -4.54
N ALA A 201 -16.21 30.43 -4.59
CA ALA A 201 -15.44 29.27 -4.14
C ALA A 201 -14.20 29.00 -5.02
N GLN A 202 -14.25 29.28 -6.32
CA GLN A 202 -13.11 29.14 -7.25
C GLN A 202 -12.21 30.39 -7.34
N GLN A 203 -12.51 31.47 -6.61
CA GLN A 203 -11.69 32.67 -6.67
C GLN A 203 -10.24 32.37 -6.24
N ASP A 204 -9.27 32.87 -7.02
CA ASP A 204 -7.84 32.74 -6.72
C ASP A 204 -7.52 33.42 -5.39
N GLY A 205 -6.84 32.70 -4.49
CA GLY A 205 -6.53 33.15 -3.15
C GLY A 205 -6.57 32.02 -2.13
N THR A 206 -6.56 32.39 -0.85
CA THR A 206 -6.67 31.43 0.26
C THR A 206 -8.13 30.98 0.44
N ALA A 207 -8.33 29.76 0.92
CA ALA A 207 -9.65 29.26 1.30
C ALA A 207 -10.33 30.17 2.33
N GLN A 208 -9.55 30.82 3.21
CA GLN A 208 -10.04 31.81 4.18
C GLN A 208 -10.67 33.02 3.49
N ALA A 209 -9.99 33.63 2.51
CA ALA A 209 -10.51 34.79 1.78
C ALA A 209 -11.79 34.45 1.01
N ALA A 210 -11.87 33.24 0.43
CA ALA A 210 -13.07 32.77 -0.24
C ALA A 210 -14.24 32.53 0.72
N ALA A 211 -13.99 32.02 1.94
CA ALA A 211 -15.00 31.88 2.98
C ALA A 211 -15.58 33.25 3.41
N GLU A 212 -14.70 34.22 3.64
CA GLU A 212 -15.09 35.60 3.98
C GLU A 212 -15.89 36.25 2.85
N ALA A 213 -15.48 36.06 1.59
CA ALA A 213 -16.18 36.58 0.42
C ALA A 213 -17.59 35.98 0.26
N LEU A 214 -17.78 34.69 0.56
CA LEU A 214 -19.09 34.04 0.55
C LEU A 214 -20.02 34.62 1.61
N VAL A 215 -19.55 34.74 2.86
CA VAL A 215 -20.34 35.32 3.94
C VAL A 215 -20.67 36.79 3.64
N HIS A 216 -19.69 37.57 3.17
CA HIS A 216 -19.91 38.97 2.83
C HIS A 216 -20.93 39.14 1.70
N ALA A 217 -20.81 38.37 0.62
CA ALA A 217 -21.75 38.43 -0.50
C ALA A 217 -23.18 38.04 -0.09
N ALA A 218 -23.33 37.10 0.86
CA ALA A 218 -24.63 36.71 1.38
C ALA A 218 -25.30 37.84 2.19
N LEU A 219 -24.52 38.57 2.98
CA LEU A 219 -24.99 39.74 3.72
C LEU A 219 -25.37 40.90 2.78
N GLU A 220 -24.55 41.17 1.75
CA GLU A 220 -24.87 42.18 0.73
C GLU A 220 -26.12 41.84 -0.08
N ALA A 221 -26.38 40.54 -0.31
CA ALA A 221 -27.60 40.06 -0.95
C ALA A 221 -28.85 40.14 -0.06
N GLY A 222 -28.72 40.66 1.18
CA GLY A 222 -29.83 40.89 2.09
C GLY A 222 -30.18 39.71 3.00
N GLY A 223 -29.22 38.81 3.27
CA GLY A 223 -29.38 37.67 4.18
C GLY A 223 -29.96 38.09 5.54
N GLN A 224 -30.99 37.37 5.99
CA GLN A 224 -31.73 37.67 7.22
C GLN A 224 -31.33 36.79 8.41
N ASP A 225 -30.37 35.88 8.22
CA ASP A 225 -29.94 34.94 9.26
C ASP A 225 -28.43 34.94 9.52
N ASN A 226 -28.00 34.08 10.45
CA ASN A 226 -26.59 33.76 10.64
C ASN A 226 -26.00 33.16 9.36
N ALA A 227 -24.79 33.58 8.99
CA ALA A 227 -24.17 33.21 7.74
C ALA A 227 -22.77 32.64 8.00
N SER A 228 -22.58 31.36 7.69
CA SER A 228 -21.34 30.64 7.90
C SER A 228 -20.92 29.85 6.67
N ALA A 229 -19.63 29.89 6.35
CA ALA A 229 -19.02 29.14 5.28
C ALA A 229 -17.68 28.54 5.72
N LEU A 230 -17.49 27.24 5.48
CA LEU A 230 -16.23 26.52 5.67
C LEU A 230 -15.77 25.96 4.33
N LEU A 231 -14.53 26.25 3.94
CA LEU A 231 -13.95 25.82 2.67
C LEU A 231 -12.73 24.96 2.91
N ILE A 232 -12.61 23.89 2.12
CA ILE A 232 -11.45 23.00 2.08
C ILE A 232 -11.02 22.84 0.63
N ARG A 233 -9.88 23.43 0.27
CA ARG A 233 -9.28 23.32 -1.06
C ARG A 233 -8.17 22.27 -1.03
N VAL A 234 -8.25 21.29 -1.91
CA VAL A 234 -7.23 20.23 -2.04
C VAL A 234 -6.09 20.74 -2.90
N THR A 235 -4.98 21.11 -2.26
CA THR A 235 -3.77 21.68 -2.90
C THR A 235 -2.71 20.63 -3.20
N GLY A 236 -2.84 19.43 -2.65
CA GLY A 236 -1.97 18.28 -2.94
C GLY A 236 -2.61 16.96 -2.49
N LEU A 237 -2.39 15.91 -3.28
CA LEU A 237 -2.69 14.53 -2.91
C LEU A 237 -1.35 13.85 -2.62
N ASP A 238 -1.24 13.13 -1.50
CA ASP A 238 -0.07 12.26 -1.29
C ASP A 238 -0.15 11.03 -2.22
N ALA A 239 1.00 10.39 -2.48
CA ALA A 239 1.05 9.19 -3.31
C ALA A 239 0.13 8.08 -2.77
N ARG A 240 -0.50 7.30 -3.67
CA ARG A 240 -1.42 6.18 -3.33
C ARG A 240 -0.87 5.35 -2.17
N GLN A 241 -1.73 5.10 -1.18
CA GLN A 241 -1.39 4.28 -0.03
C GLN A 241 -1.78 2.82 -0.29
N LEU A 242 -1.19 1.90 0.48
CA LEU A 242 -1.47 0.48 0.32
C LEU A 242 -2.97 0.20 0.57
N ASP A 243 -3.58 0.91 1.53
CA ASP A 243 -5.01 0.78 1.85
C ASP A 243 -5.91 1.14 0.66
N ASP A 244 -5.56 2.16 -0.13
CA ASP A 244 -6.31 2.55 -1.33
C ASP A 244 -6.30 1.40 -2.35
N ASP A 245 -5.13 0.79 -2.58
CA ASP A 245 -5.00 -0.34 -3.50
C ASP A 245 -5.63 -1.63 -2.96
N LEU A 246 -5.66 -1.83 -1.64
CA LEU A 246 -6.37 -2.94 -0.99
C LEU A 246 -7.90 -2.79 -1.08
N VAL A 247 -8.42 -1.57 -0.97
CA VAL A 247 -9.85 -1.28 -1.18
C VAL A 247 -10.25 -1.58 -2.62
N ASP A 248 -9.48 -1.09 -3.59
CA ASP A 248 -9.70 -1.40 -5.01
C ASP A 248 -9.61 -2.91 -5.28
N ALA A 249 -8.64 -3.58 -4.65
CA ALA A 249 -8.50 -5.02 -4.72
C ALA A 249 -9.71 -5.76 -4.16
N ARG A 250 -10.52 -5.20 -3.26
CA ARG A 250 -11.76 -5.83 -2.78
C ARG A 250 -12.98 -5.46 -3.64
N ARG A 251 -13.04 -4.22 -4.10
CA ARG A 251 -14.18 -3.65 -4.82
C ARG A 251 -14.25 -4.10 -6.29
N LEU A 252 -13.12 -4.07 -7.00
CA LEU A 252 -13.10 -4.27 -8.44
C LEU A 252 -13.11 -5.76 -8.82
N PRO A 253 -13.87 -6.20 -9.82
CA PRO A 253 -13.82 -7.59 -10.27
C PRO A 253 -12.48 -7.88 -10.96
N ALA A 254 -12.02 -9.14 -10.92
CA ALA A 254 -10.93 -9.54 -11.80
C ALA A 254 -11.45 -9.60 -13.25
N PRO A 255 -10.67 -9.15 -14.26
CA PRO A 255 -11.09 -9.27 -15.64
C PRO A 255 -11.19 -10.75 -16.06
N PRO A 256 -12.06 -11.10 -17.04
CA PRO A 256 -12.07 -12.43 -17.63
C PRO A 256 -10.75 -12.70 -18.36
N LEU A 257 -10.56 -13.93 -18.88
CA LEU A 257 -9.46 -14.18 -19.81
C LEU A 257 -9.69 -13.35 -21.07
N LEU A 258 -8.77 -12.42 -21.31
CA LEU A 258 -8.85 -11.48 -22.42
C LEU A 258 -8.13 -12.04 -23.65
N LYS A 259 -8.57 -11.60 -24.83
CA LYS A 259 -8.03 -11.99 -26.14
C LYS A 259 -7.33 -10.81 -26.80
N VAL A 260 -6.48 -11.12 -27.78
CA VAL A 260 -5.86 -10.09 -28.63
C VAL A 260 -6.96 -9.30 -29.34
N GLY A 261 -6.89 -7.97 -29.28
CA GLY A 261 -7.89 -7.06 -29.79
C GLY A 261 -8.91 -6.57 -28.75
N ASP A 262 -9.03 -7.23 -27.60
CA ASP A 262 -9.89 -6.76 -26.52
C ASP A 262 -9.36 -5.43 -25.94
N VAL A 263 -10.29 -4.61 -25.43
CA VAL A 263 -9.96 -3.32 -24.81
C VAL A 263 -10.34 -3.36 -23.33
N LEU A 264 -9.38 -3.06 -22.46
CA LEU A 264 -9.58 -2.92 -21.01
C LEU A 264 -9.25 -1.48 -20.61
N ASP A 265 -10.24 -0.70 -20.21
CA ASP A 265 -10.08 0.71 -19.77
C ASP A 265 -9.19 1.57 -20.69
N GLY A 266 -9.33 1.39 -22.00
CA GLY A 266 -8.57 2.10 -23.03
C GLY A 266 -7.25 1.44 -23.43
N TYR A 267 -6.81 0.39 -22.75
CA TYR A 267 -5.67 -0.43 -23.16
C TYR A 267 -6.10 -1.50 -24.16
N THR A 268 -5.50 -1.50 -25.36
CA THR A 268 -5.81 -2.49 -26.41
C THR A 268 -4.83 -3.64 -26.35
N LEU A 269 -5.30 -4.86 -26.15
CA LEU A 269 -4.44 -6.03 -25.98
C LEU A 269 -3.82 -6.47 -27.31
N THR A 270 -2.50 -6.68 -27.30
CA THR A 270 -1.73 -7.05 -28.49
C THR A 270 -1.21 -8.49 -28.44
N ALA A 271 -0.95 -9.04 -27.25
CA ALA A 271 -0.51 -10.43 -27.08
C ALA A 271 -0.78 -10.95 -25.66
N LYS A 272 -0.94 -12.28 -25.51
CA LYS A 272 -0.82 -12.95 -24.22
C LYS A 272 0.65 -13.35 -24.02
N VAL A 273 1.27 -12.85 -22.95
CA VAL A 273 2.71 -12.98 -22.69
C VAL A 273 3.00 -14.22 -21.86
N ALA A 274 2.24 -14.42 -20.78
CA ALA A 274 2.42 -15.56 -19.88
C ALA A 274 1.13 -15.90 -19.13
N ASP A 275 1.04 -17.14 -18.69
CA ASP A 275 0.00 -17.64 -17.79
C ASP A 275 0.65 -18.55 -16.76
N THR A 276 0.69 -18.12 -15.51
CA THR A 276 1.32 -18.88 -14.42
C THR A 276 0.30 -19.71 -13.63
N GLY A 277 -0.97 -19.74 -14.05
CA GLY A 277 -2.08 -20.31 -13.29
C GLY A 277 -2.54 -19.45 -12.10
N VAL A 278 -1.71 -18.48 -11.67
CA VAL A 278 -2.05 -17.47 -10.66
C VAL A 278 -2.27 -16.11 -11.30
N HIS A 279 -1.34 -15.70 -12.16
CA HIS A 279 -1.41 -14.44 -12.89
C HIS A 279 -1.43 -14.68 -14.39
N VAL A 280 -2.07 -13.76 -15.10
CA VAL A 280 -2.01 -13.69 -16.55
C VAL A 280 -1.39 -12.36 -16.95
N LEU A 281 -0.36 -12.43 -17.79
CA LEU A 281 0.34 -11.27 -18.33
C LEU A 281 -0.06 -11.05 -19.77
N TYR A 282 -0.50 -9.83 -20.09
CA TYR A 282 -0.82 -9.41 -21.45
C TYR A 282 0.09 -8.27 -21.86
N GLN A 283 0.50 -8.26 -23.13
CA GLN A 283 1.03 -7.06 -23.75
C GLN A 283 -0.17 -6.25 -24.27
N ALA A 284 -0.15 -4.95 -24.03
CA ALA A 284 -1.19 -4.05 -24.52
C ALA A 284 -0.58 -2.73 -25.01
N ARG A 285 -1.38 -1.99 -25.78
CA ARG A 285 -1.09 -0.62 -26.20
C ARG A 285 -1.91 0.34 -25.34
N SER A 286 -1.24 1.30 -24.71
CA SER A 286 -1.89 2.37 -23.94
C SER A 286 -2.65 3.33 -24.85
N PRO A 287 -3.54 4.18 -24.30
CA PRO A 287 -4.18 5.27 -25.04
C PRO A 287 -3.18 6.23 -25.72
N SER A 288 -1.98 6.39 -25.15
CA SER A 288 -0.90 7.20 -25.73
C SER A 288 -0.10 6.48 -26.82
N GLY A 289 -0.41 5.21 -27.10
CA GLY A 289 0.24 4.40 -28.12
C GLY A 289 1.47 3.63 -27.64
N ALA A 290 1.89 3.78 -26.38
CA ALA A 290 3.02 3.05 -25.81
C ALA A 290 2.68 1.59 -25.52
N LEU A 291 3.67 0.69 -25.59
CA LEU A 291 3.49 -0.70 -25.16
C LEU A 291 3.60 -0.79 -23.64
N VAL A 292 2.73 -1.60 -23.05
CA VAL A 292 2.67 -1.87 -21.61
C VAL A 292 2.42 -3.36 -21.35
N VAL A 293 2.71 -3.81 -20.14
CA VAL A 293 2.27 -5.12 -19.62
C VAL A 293 1.06 -4.90 -18.72
N ILE A 294 0.01 -5.69 -18.89
CA ILE A 294 -1.12 -5.79 -17.95
C ILE A 294 -1.01 -7.11 -17.20
N LYS A 295 -0.83 -7.04 -15.89
CA LYS A 295 -0.88 -8.20 -14.97
C LYS A 295 -2.28 -8.28 -14.35
N THR A 296 -2.93 -9.41 -14.55
CA THR A 296 -4.23 -9.72 -13.94
C THR A 296 -4.12 -11.00 -13.11
N LEU A 297 -5.09 -11.24 -12.23
CA LEU A 297 -5.27 -12.56 -11.64
C LEU A 297 -5.88 -13.51 -12.68
N HIS A 298 -5.47 -14.77 -12.64
CA HIS A 298 -6.12 -15.83 -13.37
C HIS A 298 -7.52 -16.06 -12.77
N PRO A 299 -8.59 -16.26 -13.58
CA PRO A 299 -9.95 -16.35 -13.04
C PRO A 299 -10.17 -17.44 -11.98
N SER A 300 -9.41 -18.55 -12.04
CA SER A 300 -9.47 -19.60 -11.01
C SER A 300 -8.91 -19.17 -9.64
N ARG A 301 -8.10 -18.12 -9.60
CA ARG A 301 -7.47 -17.54 -8.40
C ARG A 301 -8.02 -16.15 -8.03
N ALA A 302 -8.88 -15.58 -8.88
CA ALA A 302 -9.45 -14.24 -8.67
C ALA A 302 -10.30 -14.09 -7.40
N GLY A 303 -10.79 -15.19 -6.83
CA GLY A 303 -11.53 -15.22 -5.57
C GLY A 303 -10.64 -15.34 -4.33
N ASP A 304 -9.34 -15.58 -4.49
CA ASP A 304 -8.39 -15.74 -3.40
C ASP A 304 -8.02 -14.37 -2.80
N PRO A 305 -8.35 -14.09 -1.53
CA PRO A 305 -8.03 -12.81 -0.91
C PRO A 305 -6.53 -12.55 -0.83
N GLU A 306 -5.69 -13.58 -0.66
CA GLU A 306 -4.24 -13.41 -0.51
C GLU A 306 -3.61 -12.96 -1.83
N GLU A 307 -3.99 -13.58 -2.95
CA GLU A 307 -3.48 -13.23 -4.28
C GLU A 307 -3.90 -11.82 -4.72
N ARG A 308 -5.11 -11.39 -4.33
CA ARG A 308 -5.58 -10.00 -4.55
C ARG A 308 -4.77 -9.00 -3.76
N VAL A 309 -4.46 -9.34 -2.50
CA VAL A 309 -3.62 -8.54 -1.62
C VAL A 309 -2.19 -8.45 -2.15
N MET A 310 -1.61 -9.54 -2.65
CA MET A 310 -0.26 -9.54 -3.25
C MET A 310 -0.20 -8.66 -4.51
N LEU A 311 -1.18 -8.75 -5.41
CA LEU A 311 -1.21 -7.91 -6.61
C LEU A 311 -1.43 -6.42 -6.28
N ALA A 312 -2.23 -6.12 -5.24
CA ALA A 312 -2.40 -4.77 -4.73
C ALA A 312 -1.10 -4.20 -4.17
N HIS A 313 -0.40 -5.02 -3.37
CA HIS A 313 0.87 -4.68 -2.76
C HIS A 313 1.96 -4.46 -3.81
N GLU A 314 2.02 -5.30 -4.84
CA GLU A 314 2.93 -5.13 -5.97
C GLU A 314 2.69 -3.81 -6.73
N ALA A 315 1.42 -3.48 -7.00
CA ALA A 315 1.06 -2.24 -7.68
C ALA A 315 1.54 -1.02 -6.89
N TRP A 316 1.21 -1.00 -5.60
CA TRP A 316 1.56 0.08 -4.68
C TRP A 316 3.08 0.22 -4.51
N LEU A 317 3.76 -0.90 -4.20
CA LEU A 317 5.18 -0.89 -3.89
C LEU A 317 6.00 -0.61 -5.15
N GLY A 318 5.61 -1.13 -6.31
CA GLY A 318 6.27 -0.86 -7.58
C GLY A 318 6.24 0.61 -7.97
N GLN A 319 5.11 1.31 -7.75
CA GLN A 319 5.04 2.76 -7.96
C GLN A 319 6.04 3.52 -7.07
N LYS A 320 6.17 3.12 -5.80
CA LYS A 320 7.14 3.73 -4.88
C LYS A 320 8.58 3.41 -5.26
N VAL A 321 8.88 2.14 -5.51
CA VAL A 321 10.22 1.64 -5.81
C VAL A 321 10.78 2.34 -7.05
N THR A 322 9.95 2.58 -8.07
CA THR A 322 10.38 3.24 -9.30
C THR A 322 10.75 4.71 -9.12
N GLN A 323 10.25 5.36 -8.06
CA GLN A 323 10.57 6.74 -7.69
C GLN A 323 11.78 6.84 -6.74
N LEU A 324 12.29 5.73 -6.20
CA LEU A 324 13.38 5.74 -5.22
C LEU A 324 14.68 6.31 -5.80
N GLY A 325 15.21 7.34 -5.13
CA GLY A 325 16.53 7.92 -5.42
C GLY A 325 16.72 8.45 -6.84
N GLY A 326 15.64 8.67 -7.60
CA GLY A 326 15.69 9.01 -9.04
C GLY A 326 16.30 7.92 -9.94
N GLN A 327 16.59 6.74 -9.38
CA GLN A 327 17.30 5.64 -10.04
C GLN A 327 16.50 4.33 -10.05
N GLY A 328 15.36 4.27 -9.36
CA GLY A 328 14.51 3.06 -9.29
C GLY A 328 14.20 2.45 -10.65
N ARG A 329 13.85 3.27 -11.65
CA ARG A 329 13.60 2.83 -13.04
C ARG A 329 14.79 2.20 -13.76
N LEU A 330 16.01 2.31 -13.23
CA LEU A 330 17.18 1.62 -13.76
C LEU A 330 17.21 0.14 -13.38
N PHE A 331 16.64 -0.21 -12.21
CA PHE A 331 16.73 -1.55 -11.63
C PHE A 331 15.38 -2.25 -11.51
N PHE A 332 14.27 -1.53 -11.64
CA PHE A 332 12.91 -2.05 -11.51
C PHE A 332 12.05 -1.62 -12.69
N VAL A 333 11.03 -2.41 -13.00
CA VAL A 333 10.07 -2.07 -14.05
C VAL A 333 9.12 -0.98 -13.55
N GLY A 334 8.86 0.03 -14.38
CA GLY A 334 7.90 1.09 -14.07
C GLY A 334 6.49 0.55 -13.87
N VAL A 335 5.78 1.06 -12.87
CA VAL A 335 4.36 0.78 -12.66
C VAL A 335 3.56 2.03 -12.97
N HIS A 336 2.49 1.88 -13.74
CA HIS A 336 1.57 2.97 -14.06
C HIS A 336 0.42 3.00 -13.06
N GLU A 337 -0.12 4.20 -12.86
CA GLU A 337 -1.38 4.36 -12.14
C GLU A 337 -2.54 3.79 -12.95
N ARG A 338 -3.42 3.05 -12.26
CA ARG A 338 -4.70 2.63 -12.82
C ARG A 338 -5.58 3.86 -13.09
N PRO A 339 -6.42 3.82 -14.14
CA PRO A 339 -7.45 4.85 -14.35
C PRO A 339 -8.37 4.98 -13.13
N SER A 340 -8.82 6.22 -12.83
CA SER A 340 -9.69 6.50 -11.68
C SER A 340 -11.04 5.79 -11.71
N GLN A 341 -11.51 5.39 -12.90
CA GLN A 341 -12.73 4.61 -13.12
C GLN A 341 -12.39 3.27 -13.78
N ALA A 342 -11.47 2.52 -13.19
CA ALA A 342 -11.12 1.20 -13.69
C ALA A 342 -12.33 0.24 -13.60
N SER A 343 -12.58 -0.52 -14.68
CA SER A 343 -13.67 -1.50 -14.71
C SER A 343 -13.32 -2.84 -14.06
N ALA A 344 -12.02 -3.11 -13.86
CA ALA A 344 -11.51 -4.34 -13.29
C ALA A 344 -10.22 -4.14 -12.49
N PHE A 345 -9.84 -5.13 -11.68
CA PHE A 345 -8.61 -5.12 -10.89
C PHE A 345 -7.42 -5.72 -11.67
N TYR A 346 -6.44 -4.88 -11.99
CA TYR A 346 -5.21 -5.24 -12.71
C TYR A 346 -4.09 -4.25 -12.40
N THR A 347 -2.86 -4.58 -12.77
CA THR A 347 -1.70 -3.68 -12.62
C THR A 347 -1.02 -3.50 -13.96
N VAL A 348 -0.61 -2.27 -14.27
CA VAL A 348 0.02 -1.92 -15.56
C VAL A 348 1.48 -1.59 -15.34
N PHE A 349 2.36 -2.18 -16.15
CA PHE A 349 3.81 -2.02 -16.07
C PHE A 349 4.39 -1.51 -17.40
N ASP A 350 5.54 -0.85 -17.34
CA ASP A 350 6.33 -0.50 -18.52
C ASP A 350 6.67 -1.78 -19.31
N TRP A 351 6.45 -1.78 -20.63
CA TRP A 351 6.90 -2.88 -21.48
C TRP A 351 8.40 -2.77 -21.74
N HIS A 352 9.13 -3.85 -21.47
CA HIS A 352 10.51 -4.02 -21.88
C HIS A 352 10.65 -5.31 -22.69
N HIS A 353 11.32 -5.22 -23.84
CA HIS A 353 11.76 -6.42 -24.57
C HIS A 353 12.98 -7.01 -23.87
N GLY A 354 13.05 -8.34 -23.80
CA GLY A 354 14.09 -9.05 -23.08
C GLY A 354 13.70 -10.47 -22.70
N ARG A 355 14.48 -11.06 -21.79
CA ARG A 355 14.30 -12.43 -21.29
C ARG A 355 14.59 -12.51 -19.81
N THR A 356 13.87 -13.38 -19.10
CA THR A 356 14.21 -13.72 -17.71
C THR A 356 15.51 -14.54 -17.68
N LEU A 357 16.21 -14.52 -16.55
CA LEU A 357 17.37 -15.38 -16.34
C LEU A 357 16.98 -16.86 -16.46
N GLU A 358 15.79 -17.23 -16.01
CA GLU A 358 15.24 -18.59 -16.19
C GLU A 358 15.16 -18.99 -17.67
N GLN A 359 14.65 -18.10 -18.54
CA GLN A 359 14.61 -18.34 -19.99
C GLN A 359 16.02 -18.43 -20.59
N ILE A 360 16.95 -17.60 -20.13
CA ILE A 360 18.36 -17.64 -20.56
C ILE A 360 19.00 -18.98 -20.17
N MET A 361 18.76 -19.44 -18.94
CA MET A 361 19.27 -20.74 -18.46
C MET A 361 18.64 -21.92 -19.22
N ALA A 362 17.35 -21.86 -19.52
CA ALA A 362 16.64 -22.88 -20.28
C ALA A 362 17.10 -22.98 -21.74
N ALA A 363 17.53 -21.86 -22.34
CA ALA A 363 18.09 -21.86 -23.70
C ALA A 363 19.45 -22.59 -23.80
N GLY A 364 20.12 -22.80 -22.67
CA GLY A 364 21.32 -23.62 -22.54
C GLY A 364 22.64 -22.88 -22.71
N GLY A 365 23.74 -23.59 -22.42
CA GLY A 365 25.11 -23.08 -22.47
C GLY A 365 25.58 -22.47 -21.14
N PRO A 366 26.77 -22.81 -20.63
CA PRO A 366 27.31 -22.19 -19.42
C PRO A 366 27.58 -20.70 -19.67
N PRO A 367 27.16 -19.78 -18.79
CA PRO A 367 27.36 -18.34 -18.99
C PRO A 367 28.84 -17.99 -18.87
N ALA A 368 29.31 -16.93 -19.52
CA ALA A 368 30.65 -16.42 -19.24
C ALA A 368 30.70 -15.93 -17.79
N VAL A 369 31.78 -16.25 -17.06
CA VAL A 369 31.92 -15.84 -15.65
C VAL A 369 31.83 -14.33 -15.50
N ALA A 370 32.37 -13.57 -16.46
CA ALA A 370 32.30 -12.12 -16.47
C ALA A 370 30.85 -11.59 -16.52
N ASP A 371 29.98 -12.21 -17.32
CA ASP A 371 28.57 -11.82 -17.45
C ASP A 371 27.82 -12.07 -16.14
N VAL A 372 28.10 -13.20 -15.47
CA VAL A 372 27.52 -13.51 -14.16
C VAL A 372 27.93 -12.49 -13.11
N VAL A 373 29.20 -12.09 -13.09
CA VAL A 373 29.69 -11.08 -12.15
C VAL A 373 29.06 -9.72 -12.45
N ALA A 374 28.98 -9.32 -13.71
CA ALA A 374 28.35 -8.06 -14.12
C ALA A 374 26.86 -8.00 -13.75
N ALA A 375 26.13 -9.10 -13.97
CA ALA A 375 24.73 -9.23 -13.55
C ALA A 375 24.59 -9.20 -12.02
N GLY A 376 25.45 -9.92 -11.30
CA GLY A 376 25.50 -9.89 -9.84
C GLY A 376 25.68 -8.46 -9.30
N VAL A 377 26.61 -7.69 -9.87
CA VAL A 377 26.80 -6.26 -9.51
C VAL A 377 25.52 -5.45 -9.76
N ALA A 378 24.85 -5.64 -10.90
CA ALA A 378 23.62 -4.92 -11.20
C ALA A 378 22.49 -5.26 -10.22
N TRP A 379 22.31 -6.54 -9.89
CA TRP A 379 21.27 -7.00 -8.96
C TRP A 379 21.54 -6.54 -7.53
N VAL A 380 22.79 -6.61 -7.06
CA VAL A 380 23.13 -6.12 -5.71
C VAL A 380 22.92 -4.60 -5.61
N ARG A 381 23.18 -3.83 -6.66
CA ARG A 381 22.86 -2.39 -6.68
C ARG A 381 21.35 -2.13 -6.56
N GLY A 382 20.53 -2.91 -7.25
CA GLY A 382 19.07 -2.86 -7.12
C GLY A 382 18.60 -3.22 -5.70
N LEU A 383 19.12 -4.32 -5.13
CA LEU A 383 18.80 -4.75 -3.76
C LEU A 383 19.27 -3.73 -2.72
N ALA A 384 20.46 -3.15 -2.86
CA ALA A 384 20.96 -2.11 -1.97
C ALA A 384 20.02 -0.88 -1.97
N LEU A 385 19.47 -0.51 -3.13
CA LEU A 385 18.49 0.57 -3.23
C LEU A 385 17.21 0.24 -2.45
N LEU A 386 16.69 -0.99 -2.53
CA LEU A 386 15.53 -1.43 -1.73
C LEU A 386 15.83 -1.44 -0.23
N HIS A 387 16.93 -2.08 0.16
CA HIS A 387 17.30 -2.28 1.56
C HIS A 387 17.51 -0.95 2.29
N ARG A 388 18.12 0.04 1.63
CA ARG A 388 18.26 1.42 2.16
C ARG A 388 16.94 2.11 2.46
N HIS A 389 15.87 1.72 1.78
CA HIS A 389 14.52 2.25 1.98
C HIS A 389 13.65 1.30 2.83
N GLY A 390 14.27 0.32 3.50
CA GLY A 390 13.57 -0.62 4.37
C GLY A 390 12.70 -1.63 3.62
N VAL A 391 12.93 -1.83 2.32
CA VAL A 391 12.19 -2.79 1.51
C VAL A 391 13.01 -4.07 1.34
N ILE A 392 12.41 -5.23 1.60
CA ILE A 392 13.01 -6.57 1.41
C ILE A 392 12.21 -7.30 0.33
N HIS A 393 12.86 -7.83 -0.70
CA HIS A 393 12.18 -8.38 -1.87
C HIS A 393 11.54 -9.75 -1.64
N ARG A 394 12.24 -10.66 -0.94
CA ARG A 394 11.80 -12.01 -0.54
C ARG A 394 11.63 -13.09 -1.61
N ASP A 395 11.76 -12.78 -2.91
CA ASP A 395 11.60 -13.78 -3.97
C ASP A 395 12.61 -13.57 -5.11
N ILE A 396 13.88 -13.38 -4.75
CA ILE A 396 14.97 -13.32 -5.72
C ILE A 396 15.24 -14.73 -6.28
N LYS A 397 15.00 -14.89 -7.58
CA LYS A 397 15.18 -16.14 -8.33
C LYS A 397 15.34 -15.85 -9.83
N PRO A 398 15.80 -16.81 -10.65
CA PRO A 398 15.96 -16.62 -12.10
C PRO A 398 14.72 -16.10 -12.84
N GLY A 399 13.51 -16.50 -12.42
CA GLY A 399 12.26 -16.03 -13.02
C GLY A 399 11.98 -14.53 -12.81
N ASN A 400 12.55 -13.93 -11.76
CA ASN A 400 12.32 -12.54 -11.37
C ASN A 400 13.48 -11.60 -11.73
N LEU A 401 14.48 -12.10 -12.46
CA LEU A 401 15.62 -11.31 -12.93
C LEU A 401 15.54 -11.21 -14.45
N TYR A 402 15.34 -10.00 -14.96
CA TYR A 402 15.00 -9.76 -16.36
C TYR A 402 16.09 -8.96 -17.06
N LEU A 403 16.68 -9.53 -18.12
CA LEU A 403 17.64 -8.85 -18.97
C LEU A 403 16.90 -8.23 -20.14
N CYS A 404 16.88 -6.91 -20.18
CA CYS A 404 16.27 -6.17 -21.27
C CYS A 404 17.23 -6.01 -22.46
N ASP A 405 16.67 -5.78 -23.64
CA ASP A 405 17.43 -5.58 -24.88
C ASP A 405 18.28 -4.29 -24.85
N ASP A 406 18.01 -3.38 -23.90
CA ASP A 406 18.86 -2.21 -23.61
C ASP A 406 20.11 -2.57 -22.79
N GLY A 407 20.36 -3.85 -22.55
CA GLY A 407 21.49 -4.39 -21.81
C GLY A 407 21.39 -4.24 -20.30
N ARG A 408 20.26 -3.75 -19.77
CA ARG A 408 20.07 -3.55 -18.33
C ARG A 408 19.29 -4.68 -17.69
N TRP A 409 19.75 -5.09 -16.52
CA TRP A 409 19.04 -6.01 -15.64
C TRP A 409 18.00 -5.25 -14.82
N ARG A 410 16.78 -5.79 -14.77
CA ARG A 410 15.69 -5.31 -13.92
C ARG A 410 15.17 -6.46 -13.06
N ILE A 411 14.83 -6.14 -11.82
CA ILE A 411 14.25 -7.05 -10.86
C ILE A 411 12.72 -6.91 -10.95
N LEU A 412 12.03 -8.04 -11.04
CA LEU A 412 10.58 -8.15 -11.20
C LEU A 412 9.92 -8.68 -9.92
N ASP A 413 8.60 -8.50 -9.84
CA ASP A 413 7.69 -9.10 -8.85
C ASP A 413 7.95 -8.69 -7.39
N LEU A 414 7.25 -7.64 -6.97
CA LEU A 414 7.29 -7.14 -5.59
C LEU A 414 6.09 -7.62 -4.76
N GLY A 415 5.30 -8.59 -5.24
CA GLY A 415 4.03 -8.96 -4.61
C GLY A 415 4.15 -9.59 -3.21
N VAL A 416 5.33 -10.10 -2.87
CA VAL A 416 5.63 -10.72 -1.57
C VAL A 416 6.66 -9.94 -0.75
N ALA A 417 7.05 -8.75 -1.22
CA ALA A 417 8.05 -7.93 -0.56
C ALA A 417 7.54 -7.39 0.79
N LEU A 418 8.46 -6.94 1.66
CA LEU A 418 8.14 -6.27 2.92
C LEU A 418 8.67 -4.85 2.90
N SER A 419 7.87 -3.90 3.38
CA SER A 419 8.20 -2.48 3.51
C SER A 419 7.91 -1.92 4.92
N GLY A 420 7.41 -2.77 5.83
CA GLY A 420 7.03 -2.40 7.19
C GLY A 420 5.62 -1.81 7.31
N ARG A 421 4.87 -1.77 6.21
CA ARG A 421 3.48 -1.28 6.15
C ARG A 421 2.45 -2.40 5.94
N GLU A 422 2.91 -3.63 5.88
CA GLU A 422 2.07 -4.82 5.69
C GLU A 422 1.44 -5.27 7.02
N SER A 423 0.27 -5.89 6.92
CA SER A 423 -0.40 -6.52 8.07
C SER A 423 0.48 -7.60 8.71
N ALA A 424 0.22 -7.94 9.98
CA ALA A 424 0.94 -9.02 10.66
C ALA A 424 0.83 -10.35 9.89
N ALA A 425 -0.35 -10.68 9.36
CA ALA A 425 -0.59 -11.87 8.55
C ALA A 425 0.27 -11.89 7.27
N GLN A 426 0.42 -10.77 6.56
CA GLN A 426 1.29 -10.69 5.38
C GLN A 426 2.79 -10.79 5.73
N ARG A 427 3.18 -10.28 6.90
CA ARG A 427 4.55 -10.42 7.41
C ARG A 427 4.91 -11.85 7.80
N GLU A 428 3.93 -12.59 8.31
CA GLU A 428 4.06 -13.99 8.74
C GLU A 428 3.85 -15.00 7.59
N LEU A 429 3.32 -14.57 6.45
CA LEU A 429 3.14 -15.44 5.29
C LEU A 429 4.49 -16.02 4.87
N HIS A 430 4.62 -17.35 4.82
CA HIS A 430 5.76 -18.05 4.21
C HIS A 430 5.72 -17.91 2.69
N ALA A 431 5.93 -16.69 2.22
CA ALA A 431 5.96 -16.31 0.82
C ALA A 431 7.40 -16.31 0.28
N GLY A 432 7.58 -16.89 -0.91
CA GLY A 432 8.86 -17.01 -1.61
C GLY A 432 9.09 -18.42 -2.18
N THR A 433 10.03 -18.56 -3.10
CA THR A 433 10.33 -19.85 -3.73
C THR A 433 11.23 -20.72 -2.83
N PRO A 434 10.80 -21.90 -2.35
CA PRO A 434 11.48 -22.66 -1.30
C PRO A 434 12.96 -22.95 -1.50
N SER A 435 13.39 -23.21 -2.74
CA SER A 435 14.78 -23.53 -3.07
C SER A 435 15.75 -22.34 -2.96
N TYR A 436 15.24 -21.12 -2.81
CA TYR A 436 16.02 -19.89 -2.69
C TYR A 436 15.90 -19.24 -1.30
N MET A 437 15.02 -19.74 -0.43
CA MET A 437 14.83 -19.23 0.93
C MET A 437 16.00 -19.62 1.84
N ASN A 438 16.41 -18.74 2.74
CA ASN A 438 17.49 -19.06 3.66
C ASN A 438 17.02 -19.98 4.83
N PRO A 439 17.93 -20.73 5.49
CA PRO A 439 17.54 -21.78 6.44
C PRO A 439 16.69 -21.29 7.62
N GLU A 440 17.02 -20.15 8.21
CA GLU A 440 16.35 -19.66 9.41
C GLU A 440 14.91 -19.17 9.15
N GLN A 441 14.52 -18.90 7.90
CA GLN A 441 13.12 -18.61 7.57
C GLN A 441 12.22 -19.84 7.76
N TRP A 442 12.78 -21.05 7.79
CA TRP A 442 12.01 -22.26 8.04
C TRP A 442 11.77 -22.52 9.52
N ASP A 443 12.50 -21.86 10.42
CA ASP A 443 12.36 -22.02 11.86
C ASP A 443 11.15 -21.24 12.40
N GLU A 444 10.64 -21.64 13.57
CA GLU A 444 9.50 -20.96 14.20
C GLU A 444 9.87 -19.50 14.52
N GLY A 445 9.08 -18.56 14.02
CA GLY A 445 9.35 -17.12 14.17
C GLY A 445 10.46 -16.57 13.26
N GLY A 446 10.95 -17.34 12.30
CA GLY A 446 11.92 -16.89 11.31
C GLY A 446 11.34 -15.83 10.37
N VAL A 447 11.87 -14.60 10.44
CA VAL A 447 11.42 -13.47 9.60
C VAL A 447 12.45 -13.18 8.51
N ALA A 448 11.98 -12.82 7.31
CA ALA A 448 12.84 -12.36 6.24
C ALA A 448 13.60 -11.08 6.63
N SER A 449 14.85 -10.97 6.20
CA SER A 449 15.71 -9.80 6.42
C SER A 449 16.41 -9.39 5.12
N PRO A 450 17.13 -8.26 5.06
CA PRO A 450 18.01 -7.96 3.94
C PRO A 450 18.95 -9.12 3.57
N GLY A 451 19.45 -9.85 4.59
CA GLY A 451 20.30 -11.04 4.39
C GLY A 451 19.59 -12.21 3.71
N SER A 452 18.26 -12.25 3.71
CA SER A 452 17.46 -13.23 2.96
C SER A 452 17.58 -13.02 1.46
N ASP A 453 17.47 -11.78 0.99
CA ASP A 453 17.64 -11.45 -0.43
C ASP A 453 19.06 -11.74 -0.90
N LEU A 454 20.07 -11.48 -0.06
CA LEU A 454 21.48 -11.75 -0.39
C LEU A 454 21.77 -13.26 -0.48
N PHE A 455 21.16 -14.06 0.39
CA PHE A 455 21.24 -15.52 0.29
C PHE A 455 20.60 -16.02 -1.00
N ALA A 456 19.37 -15.57 -1.30
CA ALA A 456 18.63 -15.95 -2.50
C ALA A 456 19.39 -15.55 -3.79
N LEU A 457 20.04 -14.38 -3.77
CA LEU A 457 20.94 -13.95 -4.84
C LEU A 457 22.17 -14.86 -4.96
N GLY A 458 22.79 -15.24 -3.84
CA GLY A 458 23.91 -16.18 -3.82
C GLY A 458 23.53 -17.55 -4.40
N VAL A 459 22.34 -18.06 -4.04
CA VAL A 459 21.77 -19.29 -4.62
C VAL A 459 21.57 -19.15 -6.13
N THR A 460 21.02 -18.02 -6.57
CA THR A 460 20.78 -17.71 -7.99
C THR A 460 22.07 -17.66 -8.80
N LEU A 461 23.09 -16.97 -8.30
CA LEU A 461 24.40 -16.89 -8.95
C LEU A 461 25.09 -18.26 -9.01
N TYR A 462 25.03 -19.03 -7.93
CA TYR A 462 25.55 -20.40 -7.89
C TYR A 462 24.86 -21.29 -8.93
N GLN A 463 23.54 -21.22 -9.01
CA GLN A 463 22.75 -22.01 -9.94
C GLN A 463 23.04 -21.62 -11.39
N TRP A 464 23.17 -20.33 -11.69
CA TRP A 464 23.48 -19.90 -13.05
C TRP A 464 24.88 -20.33 -13.50
N LEU A 465 25.87 -20.30 -12.61
CA LEU A 465 27.23 -20.74 -12.92
C LEU A 465 27.34 -22.26 -13.12
N THR A 466 26.65 -23.03 -12.29
CA THR A 466 26.86 -24.49 -12.17
C THR A 466 25.76 -25.32 -12.83
N GLY A 467 24.62 -24.70 -13.14
CA GLY A 467 23.40 -25.39 -13.57
C GLY A 467 22.71 -26.18 -12.45
N ARG A 468 23.13 -26.05 -11.18
CA ARG A 468 22.60 -26.83 -10.05
C ARG A 468 22.26 -25.94 -8.87
N LEU A 469 21.19 -26.26 -8.15
CA LEU A 469 20.90 -25.64 -6.87
C LEU A 469 21.93 -26.11 -5.82
N PRO A 470 22.43 -25.21 -4.94
CA PRO A 470 23.47 -25.56 -3.97
C PRO A 470 23.00 -26.62 -2.97
N TYR A 471 21.76 -26.51 -2.48
CA TYR A 471 21.15 -27.46 -1.54
C TYR A 471 20.16 -28.42 -2.23
N GLY A 472 20.15 -28.43 -3.57
CA GLY A 472 19.14 -29.13 -4.38
C GLY A 472 17.75 -28.49 -4.31
N GLU A 473 16.77 -29.09 -4.97
CA GLU A 473 15.37 -28.66 -4.89
C GLU A 473 14.81 -28.90 -3.49
N ILE A 474 14.13 -27.90 -2.93
CA ILE A 474 13.57 -27.94 -1.59
C ILE A 474 12.08 -27.75 -1.72
N GLU A 475 11.31 -28.65 -1.10
CA GLU A 475 9.86 -28.50 -0.94
C GLU A 475 9.55 -27.76 0.36
N PRO A 476 8.38 -27.09 0.49
CA PRO A 476 8.01 -26.31 1.67
C PRO A 476 8.10 -27.02 3.04
N TYR A 477 8.09 -28.35 3.06
CA TYR A 477 8.15 -29.14 4.29
C TYR A 477 9.54 -29.77 4.54
N GLN A 478 10.52 -29.56 3.66
CA GLN A 478 11.81 -30.28 3.68
C GLN A 478 12.95 -29.47 4.31
N ARG A 479 13.01 -29.41 5.65
CA ARG A 479 14.19 -28.84 6.35
C ARG A 479 15.48 -29.68 6.21
N GLY A 480 15.37 -30.94 5.82
CA GLY A 480 16.50 -31.90 5.82
C GLY A 480 17.66 -31.56 4.89
N ARG A 481 17.40 -30.82 3.79
CA ARG A 481 18.41 -30.53 2.75
C ARG A 481 19.44 -29.48 3.15
N TYR A 482 19.10 -28.58 4.08
CA TYR A 482 20.05 -27.60 4.61
C TYR A 482 21.10 -28.20 5.55
N ARG A 483 21.07 -29.51 5.87
CA ARG A 483 22.02 -30.11 6.84
C ARG A 483 23.42 -30.36 6.30
N ARG A 484 23.63 -30.22 4.98
CA ARG A 484 24.90 -30.50 4.31
C ARG A 484 25.39 -29.25 3.58
N ASP A 485 26.67 -28.94 3.69
CA ASP A 485 27.25 -27.81 2.93
C ASP A 485 27.31 -28.14 1.43
N PRO A 486 27.01 -27.17 0.55
CA PRO A 486 27.02 -27.39 -0.89
C PRO A 486 28.45 -27.64 -1.40
N PRO A 487 28.61 -28.36 -2.53
CA PRO A 487 29.90 -28.38 -3.20
C PRO A 487 30.27 -26.98 -3.67
N GLY A 488 31.57 -26.66 -3.71
CA GLY A 488 32.04 -25.40 -4.30
C GLY A 488 31.68 -25.35 -5.79
N ALA A 489 31.29 -24.18 -6.28
CA ALA A 489 31.02 -23.94 -7.69
C ALA A 489 32.25 -24.28 -8.56
N SER A 490 33.46 -23.98 -8.08
CA SER A 490 34.73 -24.32 -8.73
C SER A 490 34.93 -25.83 -8.95
N ARG A 491 34.32 -26.68 -8.12
CA ARG A 491 34.38 -28.15 -8.28
C ARG A 491 33.45 -28.66 -9.37
N LEU A 492 32.32 -27.98 -9.57
CA LEU A 492 31.37 -28.31 -10.62
C LEU A 492 31.77 -27.67 -11.96
N ARG A 493 32.46 -26.53 -11.89
CA ARG A 493 32.86 -25.72 -13.03
C ARG A 493 34.28 -25.14 -12.80
N PRO A 494 35.34 -25.80 -13.31
CA PRO A 494 36.74 -25.44 -13.01
C PRO A 494 37.22 -24.07 -13.51
N ASP A 495 36.54 -23.44 -14.47
CA ASP A 495 36.85 -22.07 -14.94
C ASP A 495 36.34 -20.98 -13.98
N VAL A 496 35.56 -21.34 -12.95
CA VAL A 496 35.14 -20.39 -11.90
C VAL A 496 36.35 -20.01 -11.03
N PRO A 497 36.72 -18.72 -10.95
CA PRO A 497 37.81 -18.27 -10.11
C PRO A 497 37.54 -18.52 -8.62
N MET A 498 38.60 -18.83 -7.86
CA MET A 498 38.46 -19.17 -6.45
C MET A 498 37.88 -18.05 -5.59
N TRP A 499 38.13 -16.80 -5.95
CA TRP A 499 37.54 -15.65 -5.25
C TRP A 499 36.02 -15.64 -5.35
N LEU A 500 35.46 -16.03 -6.51
CA LEU A 500 34.02 -16.09 -6.74
C LEU A 500 33.43 -17.29 -6.02
N ASP A 501 34.14 -18.41 -5.99
CA ASP A 501 33.76 -19.59 -5.19
C ASP A 501 33.65 -19.26 -3.70
N HIS A 502 34.63 -18.54 -3.14
CA HIS A 502 34.59 -18.08 -1.75
C HIS A 502 33.43 -17.10 -1.49
N LEU A 503 33.19 -16.18 -2.43
CA LEU A 503 32.07 -15.24 -2.34
C LEU A 503 30.72 -15.97 -2.31
N LEU A 504 30.52 -16.95 -3.20
CA LEU A 504 29.30 -17.76 -3.24
C LEU A 504 29.15 -18.58 -1.96
N ALA A 505 30.22 -19.23 -1.51
CA ALA A 505 30.22 -20.00 -0.26
C ALA A 505 29.85 -19.13 0.95
N LYS A 506 30.34 -17.88 1.01
CA LYS A 506 29.95 -16.91 2.04
C LYS A 506 28.48 -16.51 1.89
N ALA A 507 28.01 -16.18 0.68
CA ALA A 507 26.63 -15.73 0.45
C ALA A 507 25.58 -16.80 0.79
N ILE A 508 25.86 -18.07 0.50
CA ILE A 508 24.94 -19.20 0.71
C ILE A 508 25.22 -19.96 2.01
N ALA A 509 26.05 -19.42 2.91
CA ALA A 509 26.37 -20.06 4.18
C ALA A 509 25.09 -20.30 5.00
N ARG A 510 25.02 -21.47 5.62
CA ARG A 510 23.84 -21.87 6.41
C ARG A 510 23.61 -20.96 7.61
N ASP A 511 24.68 -20.64 8.32
CA ASP A 511 24.66 -19.72 9.45
C ASP A 511 24.63 -18.28 8.94
N ALA A 512 23.60 -17.53 9.32
CA ALA A 512 23.44 -16.12 8.97
C ALA A 512 24.65 -15.27 9.37
N ARG A 513 25.34 -15.60 10.47
CA ARG A 513 26.51 -14.85 10.95
C ARG A 513 27.74 -15.00 10.06
N GLN A 514 27.73 -16.01 9.18
CA GLN A 514 28.80 -16.25 8.22
C GLN A 514 28.52 -15.59 6.88
N ARG A 515 27.32 -15.03 6.67
CA ARG A 515 26.92 -14.37 5.42
C ARG A 515 27.35 -12.91 5.37
N PHE A 516 27.10 -12.29 4.22
CA PHE A 516 27.19 -10.85 4.06
C PHE A 516 26.08 -10.19 4.89
N GLU A 517 26.45 -9.15 5.64
CA GLU A 517 25.52 -8.41 6.49
C GLU A 517 24.69 -7.43 5.66
N THR A 518 25.31 -6.81 4.66
CA THR A 518 24.70 -5.76 3.83
C THR A 518 24.93 -5.98 2.34
N ALA A 519 24.04 -5.42 1.52
CA ALA A 519 24.19 -5.42 0.07
C ALA A 519 25.48 -4.68 -0.35
N GLU A 520 25.87 -3.63 0.36
CA GLU A 520 27.12 -2.90 0.14
C GLU A 520 28.36 -3.77 0.34
N GLU A 521 28.35 -4.63 1.36
CA GLU A 521 29.46 -5.57 1.61
C GLU A 521 29.60 -6.57 0.46
N LEU A 522 28.48 -7.15 0.01
CA LEU A 522 28.45 -8.06 -1.13
C LEU A 522 28.86 -7.37 -2.44
N LEU A 523 28.39 -6.14 -2.66
CA LEU A 523 28.73 -5.35 -3.84
C LEU A 523 30.25 -5.10 -3.90
N LEU A 524 30.82 -4.69 -2.77
CA LEU A 524 32.25 -4.44 -2.65
C LEU A 524 33.07 -5.71 -2.94
N ALA A 525 32.61 -6.86 -2.45
CA ALA A 525 33.24 -8.15 -2.70
C ALA A 525 33.17 -8.57 -4.18
N LEU A 526 32.05 -8.32 -4.86
CA LEU A 526 31.91 -8.55 -6.31
C LEU A 526 32.82 -7.63 -7.12
N GLU A 527 32.84 -6.33 -6.82
CA GLU A 527 33.61 -5.33 -7.58
C GLU A 527 35.12 -5.49 -7.39
N ARG A 528 35.57 -5.87 -6.19
CA ARG A 528 36.99 -6.00 -5.87
C ARG A 528 37.53 -7.42 -5.95
N GLY A 529 36.67 -8.43 -6.13
CA GLY A 529 37.01 -9.83 -5.90
C GLY A 529 38.27 -10.32 -6.61
N ALA A 530 38.50 -9.90 -7.86
CA ALA A 530 39.71 -10.26 -8.62
C ALA A 530 41.00 -9.59 -8.09
N SER A 531 40.89 -8.39 -7.50
CA SER A 531 42.03 -7.60 -7.00
C SER A 531 42.31 -7.78 -5.50
N ARG A 532 41.27 -8.14 -4.74
CA ARG A 532 41.30 -8.34 -3.28
C ARG A 532 40.37 -9.51 -2.92
N PRO A 533 40.82 -10.76 -3.12
CA PRO A 533 39.99 -11.92 -2.86
C PRO A 533 39.70 -12.05 -1.36
N LEU A 534 38.48 -12.51 -1.04
CA LEU A 534 38.14 -12.92 0.32
C LEU A 534 39.00 -14.12 0.73
N GLY A 535 39.41 -14.15 1.99
CA GLY A 535 40.08 -15.31 2.57
C GLY A 535 39.23 -16.57 2.41
N SER A 536 39.89 -17.74 2.36
CA SER A 536 39.18 -19.02 2.31
C SER A 536 38.20 -19.10 3.50
N PRO A 537 36.95 -19.56 3.28
CA PRO A 537 36.06 -19.88 4.39
C PRO A 537 36.78 -20.79 5.38
N ALA A 538 36.55 -20.59 6.69
CA ALA A 538 37.09 -21.48 7.71
C ALA A 538 36.65 -22.92 7.40
N SER A 539 37.55 -23.89 7.49
CA SER A 539 37.22 -25.28 7.17
C SER A 539 36.15 -25.80 8.13
N THR A 540 34.93 -26.03 7.66
CA THR A 540 33.89 -26.68 8.46
C THR A 540 34.34 -28.11 8.78
N PRO A 541 34.40 -28.52 10.07
CA PRO A 541 34.70 -29.90 10.45
C PRO A 541 33.76 -30.90 9.75
N LEU A 542 34.26 -32.09 9.37
CA LEU A 542 33.48 -33.11 8.67
C LEU A 542 32.16 -33.47 9.37
N LEU A 543 32.17 -33.48 10.72
CA LEU A 543 30.98 -33.74 11.54
C LEU A 543 29.87 -32.69 11.35
N GLN A 544 30.23 -31.44 11.07
CA GLN A 544 29.27 -30.36 10.79
C GLN A 544 28.88 -30.29 9.31
N ARG A 545 29.81 -30.62 8.42
CA ARG A 545 29.64 -30.59 6.97
C ARG A 545 28.76 -31.72 6.43
N ASP A 546 28.95 -32.93 6.95
CA ASP A 546 28.23 -34.15 6.54
C ASP A 546 28.17 -35.16 7.71
N PRO A 547 27.28 -34.93 8.70
CA PRO A 547 27.20 -35.79 9.89
C PRO A 547 26.86 -37.25 9.55
N LEU A 548 26.11 -37.48 8.46
CA LEU A 548 25.74 -38.82 8.03
C LEU A 548 26.96 -39.62 7.56
N ALA A 549 27.85 -38.99 6.80
CA ALA A 549 29.09 -39.63 6.34
C ALA A 549 29.97 -40.08 7.52
N VAL A 550 30.01 -39.29 8.62
CA VAL A 550 30.75 -39.68 9.83
C VAL A 550 30.14 -40.90 10.49
N TRP A 551 28.81 -40.97 10.61
CA TRP A 551 28.14 -42.15 11.16
C TRP A 551 28.28 -43.38 10.28
N GLN A 552 28.28 -43.22 8.96
CA GLN A 552 28.55 -44.31 8.02
C GLN A 552 29.97 -44.84 8.15
N LEU A 553 30.97 -43.95 8.31
CA LEU A 553 32.36 -44.33 8.59
C LEU A 553 32.50 -45.04 9.93
N ALA A 554 31.88 -44.50 10.99
CA ALA A 554 31.89 -45.10 12.33
C ALA A 554 31.24 -46.50 12.33
N PHE A 555 30.11 -46.65 11.63
CA PHE A 555 29.46 -47.93 11.43
C PHE A 555 30.34 -48.90 10.64
N GLY A 556 30.95 -48.45 9.55
CA GLY A 556 31.86 -49.26 8.74
C GLY A 556 33.09 -49.74 9.52
N LEU A 557 33.71 -48.86 10.31
CA LEU A 557 34.81 -49.22 11.21
C LEU A 557 34.37 -50.22 12.29
N SER A 558 33.20 -49.99 12.91
CA SER A 558 32.65 -50.90 13.92
C SER A 558 32.35 -52.28 13.34
N ALA A 559 31.75 -52.33 12.15
CA ALA A 559 31.50 -53.59 11.45
C ALA A 559 32.80 -54.33 11.13
N LEU A 560 33.82 -53.62 10.62
CA LEU A 560 35.14 -54.20 10.36
C LEU A 560 35.81 -54.73 11.64
N LEU A 561 35.77 -53.94 12.72
CA LEU A 561 36.32 -54.35 14.02
C LEU A 561 35.63 -55.62 14.54
N ASN A 562 34.31 -55.68 14.45
CA ASN A 562 33.55 -56.87 14.86
C ASN A 562 33.90 -58.10 14.02
N VAL A 563 34.12 -57.94 12.71
CA VAL A 563 34.60 -59.03 11.85
C VAL A 563 35.99 -59.50 12.29
N VAL A 564 36.92 -58.58 12.58
CA VAL A 564 38.25 -58.93 13.08
C VAL A 564 38.18 -59.65 14.42
N LEU A 565 37.34 -59.18 15.35
CA LEU A 565 37.15 -59.82 16.66
C LEU A 565 36.56 -61.23 16.52
N LEU A 566 35.57 -61.41 15.64
CA LEU A 566 35.00 -62.74 15.35
C LEU A 566 36.05 -63.69 14.77
N LEU A 567 36.87 -63.22 13.82
CA LEU A 567 37.97 -64.02 13.26
C LEU A 567 39.01 -64.37 14.33
N ALA A 568 39.38 -63.42 15.20
CA ALA A 568 40.29 -63.67 16.32
C ALA A 568 39.72 -64.72 17.29
N LEU A 569 38.42 -64.67 17.59
CA LEU A 569 37.73 -65.63 18.46
C LEU A 569 37.65 -67.04 17.85
N LEU A 570 37.62 -67.13 16.51
CA LEU A 570 37.67 -68.41 15.78
C LEU A 570 39.09 -69.01 15.72
N VAL A 571 40.13 -68.18 15.81
CA VAL A 571 41.54 -68.61 15.70
C VAL A 571 42.19 -68.83 17.08
N LEU A 572 41.64 -68.27 18.16
CA LEU A 572 42.14 -68.51 19.52
C LEU A 572 41.98 -70.00 19.91
N PRO A 573 43.03 -70.66 20.42
CA PRO A 573 42.95 -72.05 20.85
C PRO A 573 41.93 -72.16 21.99
N ARG A 574 40.98 -73.08 21.83
CA ARG A 574 40.05 -73.48 22.91
C ARG A 574 40.86 -74.23 23.96
N GLY A 575 41.49 -73.49 24.86
CA GLY A 575 42.17 -74.00 26.05
C GLY A 575 41.18 -74.37 27.15
#